data_AF-A0A975EA71-F1
#
_entry.id   AF-A0A975EA71-F1
#
_cell.length_a   1.000
_cell.length_b   1.000
_cell.length_c   1.000
_cell.angle_alpha   90.00
_cell.angle_beta   90.00
_cell.angle_gamma   90.00
#
_symmetry.space_group_name_H-M   'P 1'
#
loop_
_entity.id
_entity.type
_entity.pdbx_description
1 polymer ?
#
loop_
_entity_poly.entity_id
_entity_poly.type
_entity_poly.pdbx_seq_one_letter_code
_entity_poly.pdbx_strand_id
1 'polypeptide(L)'
;MQQSAAERPDPTVQRKAAIARGAALEHTGKVQIKPIRNFDLDRTIFKTLEGRAARYVMTTRVGKEAHFDPAAAQAVQADYAAARAAHPLPAVNPELMNFLVRECDFNVEHADGSFLDHLYFCFEYSAQHYPQHSALVMLLHSILGTGTNTFAMTADKIPALRPLMTPWEWTQVEAFPSVLRLLYAGPLRKELRENAHRADAIASITFHRVIDNAPITLSGADLWIALNYQLIHLVDFLPAANWSSHQNDTSFILFRDLYDLLGLAGKREAVVGYTSSAGPRTSEGEPQGVGEWLTTLIPVPVSERMAAKSVARFSERIGHALDYQITWA
;
A
#
# COMPACT_ATOMS: atom_id res chain seq x y z
N MET A 1 0.05 16.99 16.56
CA MET A 1 1.51 17.17 16.55
C MET A 1 1.95 17.07 15.11
N GLN A 2 2.69 18.04 14.60
CA GLN A 2 3.19 17.97 13.22
C GLN A 2 4.16 16.80 13.13
N GLN A 3 3.94 15.92 12.17
CA GLN A 3 4.82 14.79 11.92
C GLN A 3 6.08 15.26 11.21
N SER A 4 7.22 14.70 11.61
CA SER A 4 8.52 15.03 11.04
C SER A 4 9.16 13.76 10.51
N ALA A 5 9.59 13.78 9.24
CA ALA A 5 10.31 12.65 8.66
C ALA A 5 11.65 12.37 9.37
N ALA A 6 12.18 13.33 10.15
CA ALA A 6 13.37 13.15 10.98
C ALA A 6 13.17 12.16 12.13
N GLU A 7 11.93 11.94 12.56
CA GLU A 7 11.59 11.01 13.63
C GLU A 7 10.98 9.76 13.01
N ARG A 8 11.75 8.66 13.01
CA ARG A 8 11.21 7.36 12.63
C ARG A 8 10.15 6.95 13.68
N PRO A 9 8.89 6.74 13.29
CA PRO A 9 7.88 6.32 14.25
C PRO A 9 8.08 4.85 14.64
N ASP A 10 7.60 4.48 15.83
CA ASP A 10 7.59 3.08 16.27
C ASP A 10 6.42 2.34 15.59
N PRO A 11 6.65 1.26 14.83
CA PRO A 11 5.56 0.60 14.12
C PRO A 11 4.54 -0.02 15.08
N THR A 12 3.28 -0.09 14.64
CA THR A 12 2.21 -0.78 15.38
C THR A 12 2.53 -2.27 15.55
N VAL A 13 1.87 -2.95 16.48
CA VAL A 13 2.08 -4.39 16.70
C VAL A 13 1.84 -5.19 15.40
N GLN A 14 0.82 -4.84 14.63
CA GLN A 14 0.55 -5.48 13.33
C GLN A 14 1.71 -5.29 12.34
N ARG A 15 2.19 -4.06 12.17
CA ARG A 15 3.34 -3.73 11.30
C ARG A 15 4.61 -4.46 11.74
N LYS A 16 4.88 -4.51 13.05
CA LYS A 16 5.99 -5.27 13.65
C LYS A 16 5.89 -6.76 13.31
N ALA A 17 4.70 -7.35 13.43
CA ALA A 17 4.50 -8.77 13.12
C ALA A 17 4.78 -9.07 11.63
N ALA A 18 4.30 -8.20 10.74
CA ALA A 18 4.54 -8.33 9.31
C ALA A 18 6.03 -8.17 8.94
N ILE A 19 6.71 -7.15 9.47
CA ILE A 19 8.15 -6.93 9.27
C ILE A 19 8.96 -8.10 9.83
N ALA A 20 8.67 -8.57 11.04
CA ALA A 20 9.45 -9.63 11.66
C ALA A 20 9.37 -10.96 10.89
N ARG A 21 8.20 -11.24 10.28
CA ARG A 21 7.91 -12.55 9.67
C ARG A 21 7.91 -12.54 8.14
N GLY A 22 8.03 -11.37 7.50
CA GLY A 22 7.97 -11.25 6.05
C GLY A 22 6.65 -11.77 5.50
N ALA A 23 5.53 -11.42 6.13
CA ALA A 23 4.23 -11.97 5.78
C ALA A 23 3.06 -11.01 6.03
N ALA A 24 2.01 -11.15 5.21
CA ALA A 24 0.66 -10.73 5.54
C ALA A 24 0.07 -11.72 6.54
N LEU A 25 -0.39 -11.23 7.70
CA LEU A 25 -0.83 -12.06 8.81
C LEU A 25 -2.24 -11.70 9.28
N GLU A 26 -3.04 -12.73 9.51
CA GLU A 26 -4.31 -12.62 10.22
C GLU A 26 -4.10 -12.90 11.71
N HIS A 27 -4.65 -12.05 12.58
CA HIS A 27 -4.50 -12.13 14.03
C HIS A 27 -5.81 -12.45 14.77
N THR A 28 -6.78 -13.06 14.09
CA THR A 28 -8.05 -13.53 14.67
C THR A 28 -7.81 -14.33 15.95
N GLY A 29 -8.57 -14.03 17.00
CA GLY A 29 -8.43 -14.61 18.34
C GLY A 29 -7.28 -14.04 19.19
N LYS A 30 -6.43 -13.17 18.64
CA LYS A 30 -5.34 -12.48 19.36
C LYS A 30 -5.50 -10.96 19.43
N VAL A 31 -6.55 -10.42 18.80
CA VAL A 31 -6.84 -8.99 18.75
C VAL A 31 -8.31 -8.72 19.00
N GLN A 32 -8.60 -7.57 19.59
CA GLN A 32 -9.91 -6.94 19.60
C GLN A 32 -9.89 -5.76 18.63
N ILE A 33 -10.81 -5.75 17.67
CA ILE A 33 -10.99 -4.63 16.74
C ILE A 33 -12.02 -3.68 17.34
N LYS A 34 -11.63 -2.43 17.59
CA LYS A 34 -12.50 -1.43 18.22
C LYS A 34 -12.64 -0.19 17.32
N PRO A 35 -13.81 0.47 17.29
CA PRO A 35 -13.95 1.74 16.60
C PRO A 35 -13.04 2.81 17.20
N ILE A 36 -12.41 3.63 16.35
CA ILE A 36 -11.64 4.79 16.79
C ILE A 36 -12.62 5.87 17.25
N ARG A 37 -12.44 6.37 18.48
CA ARG A 37 -13.31 7.40 19.04
C ARG A 37 -13.18 8.71 18.24
N ASN A 38 -14.31 9.26 17.82
CA ASN A 38 -14.37 10.49 17.01
C ASN A 38 -13.61 10.39 15.68
N PHE A 39 -13.54 9.20 15.08
CA PHE A 39 -12.94 9.03 13.77
C PHE A 39 -13.56 9.98 12.74
N ASP A 40 -12.71 10.70 12.02
CA ASP A 40 -13.10 11.63 10.96
C ASP A 40 -12.38 11.27 9.67
N LEU A 41 -13.16 10.82 8.67
CA LEU A 41 -12.62 10.44 7.37
C LEU A 41 -11.94 11.61 6.65
N ASP A 42 -12.36 12.85 6.92
CA ASP A 42 -11.82 14.05 6.26
C ASP A 42 -10.43 14.47 6.75
N ARG A 43 -9.96 13.88 7.86
CA ARG A 43 -8.58 14.02 8.32
C ARG A 43 -7.61 13.06 7.64
N THR A 44 -8.14 12.11 6.86
CA THR A 44 -7.34 11.06 6.23
C THR A 44 -7.07 11.32 4.75
N ILE A 45 -6.28 10.43 4.13
CA ILE A 45 -6.12 10.39 2.66
C ILE A 45 -7.47 10.26 1.92
N PHE A 46 -8.54 9.82 2.57
CA PHE A 46 -9.86 9.66 1.96
C PHE A 46 -10.74 10.93 1.98
N LYS A 47 -10.22 12.10 2.41
CA LYS A 47 -10.98 13.37 2.42
C LYS A 47 -11.63 13.73 1.08
N THR A 48 -10.99 13.34 -0.03
CA THR A 48 -11.45 13.62 -1.41
C THR A 48 -12.47 12.59 -1.91
N LEU A 49 -12.73 11.52 -1.15
CA LEU A 49 -13.69 10.47 -1.50
C LEU A 49 -15.12 11.03 -1.47
N GLU A 50 -15.84 10.86 -2.57
CA GLU A 50 -17.21 11.35 -2.74
C GLU A 50 -18.25 10.26 -2.61
N GLY A 51 -19.47 10.67 -2.23
CA GLY A 51 -20.64 9.82 -2.18
C GLY A 51 -20.83 9.18 -0.80
N ARG A 52 -22.05 9.32 -0.24
CA ARG A 52 -22.38 8.87 1.12
C ARG A 52 -22.13 7.37 1.32
N ALA A 53 -22.50 6.54 0.34
CA ALA A 53 -22.31 5.08 0.44
C ALA A 53 -20.82 4.68 0.45
N ALA A 54 -20.01 5.24 -0.46
CA ALA A 54 -18.58 4.94 -0.53
C ALA A 54 -17.86 5.42 0.74
N ARG A 55 -18.18 6.62 1.22
CA ARG A 55 -17.64 7.16 2.48
C ARG A 55 -18.05 6.32 3.67
N TYR A 56 -19.31 5.88 3.77
CA TYR A 56 -19.76 5.00 4.83
C TYR A 56 -18.99 3.68 4.84
N VAL A 57 -18.87 3.01 3.68
CA VAL A 57 -18.09 1.77 3.56
C VAL A 57 -16.64 2.00 3.98
N MET A 58 -16.01 3.08 3.52
CA MET A 58 -14.63 3.39 3.90
C MET A 58 -14.50 3.62 5.41
N THR A 59 -15.36 4.45 6.00
CA THR A 59 -15.39 4.68 7.46
C THR A 59 -15.52 3.38 8.25
N THR A 60 -16.38 2.45 7.82
CA THR A 60 -16.54 1.16 8.52
C THR A 60 -15.32 0.24 8.42
N ARG A 61 -14.48 0.42 7.40
CA ARG A 61 -13.27 -0.38 7.21
C ARG A 61 -12.09 0.19 7.98
N VAL A 62 -11.93 1.51 7.90
CA VAL A 62 -10.70 2.17 8.32
C VAL A 62 -10.84 2.91 9.65
N GLY A 63 -12.06 3.19 10.11
CA GLY A 63 -12.34 3.86 11.38
C GLY A 63 -12.22 2.95 12.61
N LYS A 64 -11.23 2.05 12.61
CA LYS A 64 -11.03 1.00 13.60
C LYS A 64 -9.55 0.82 13.91
N GLU A 65 -9.27 0.34 15.12
CA GLU A 65 -7.93 0.03 15.59
C GLU A 65 -7.87 -1.37 16.21
N ALA A 66 -6.73 -2.04 16.06
CA ALA A 66 -6.48 -3.36 16.60
C ALA A 66 -5.81 -3.28 17.99
N HIS A 67 -6.49 -3.84 18.98
CA HIS A 67 -6.00 -3.98 20.35
C HIS A 67 -5.51 -5.42 20.56
N PHE A 68 -4.20 -5.62 20.55
CA PHE A 68 -3.60 -6.94 20.70
C PHE A 68 -3.67 -7.44 22.15
N ASP A 69 -3.83 -8.76 22.31
CA ASP A 69 -3.58 -9.44 23.57
C ASP A 69 -2.14 -9.12 24.06
N PRO A 70 -1.92 -8.80 25.35
CA PRO A 70 -0.60 -8.41 25.84
C PRO A 70 0.50 -9.45 25.60
N ALA A 71 0.20 -10.75 25.73
CA ALA A 71 1.19 -11.80 25.50
C ALA A 71 1.52 -11.92 24.00
N ALA A 72 0.51 -11.80 23.14
CA ALA A 72 0.72 -11.76 21.69
C ALA A 72 1.54 -10.54 21.27
N ALA A 73 1.26 -9.36 21.82
CA ALA A 73 2.00 -8.13 21.55
C ALA A 73 3.46 -8.22 22.02
N GLN A 74 3.71 -8.79 23.20
CA GLN A 74 5.06 -8.99 23.73
C GLN A 74 5.87 -9.96 22.86
N ALA A 75 5.27 -11.07 22.41
CA ALA A 75 5.92 -12.01 21.51
C ALA A 75 6.31 -11.33 20.18
N VAL A 76 5.38 -10.57 19.58
CA VAL A 76 5.65 -9.81 18.36
C VAL A 76 6.75 -8.76 18.56
N GLN A 77 6.77 -8.07 19.70
CA GLN A 77 7.81 -7.11 20.02
C GLN A 77 9.19 -7.78 20.11
N ALA A 78 9.27 -8.98 20.69
CA ALA A 78 10.51 -9.76 20.76
C ALA A 78 10.97 -10.21 19.36
N ASP A 79 10.05 -10.75 18.54
CA ASP A 79 10.33 -11.15 17.16
C ASP A 79 10.87 -9.96 16.34
N TYR A 80 10.22 -8.79 16.46
CA TYR A 80 10.63 -7.57 15.78
C TYR A 80 11.99 -7.07 16.26
N ALA A 81 12.24 -7.03 17.56
CA ALA A 81 13.54 -6.63 18.10
C ALA A 81 14.66 -7.54 17.59
N ALA A 82 14.44 -8.86 17.56
CA ALA A 82 15.39 -9.81 17.00
C ALA A 82 15.62 -9.58 15.49
N ALA A 83 14.56 -9.34 14.72
CA ALA A 83 14.65 -9.05 13.30
C ALA A 83 15.45 -7.78 13.01
N ARG A 84 15.22 -6.68 13.76
CA ARG A 84 15.97 -5.41 13.63
C ARG A 84 17.42 -5.51 14.11
N ALA A 85 17.69 -6.33 15.12
CA ALA A 85 19.07 -6.60 15.56
C ALA A 85 19.85 -7.39 14.49
N ALA A 86 19.20 -8.34 13.81
CA ALA A 86 19.80 -9.12 12.73
C ALA A 86 19.94 -8.31 11.42
N HIS A 87 18.99 -7.42 11.13
CA HIS A 87 18.95 -6.63 9.90
C HIS A 87 18.74 -5.15 10.24
N PRO A 88 19.83 -4.41 10.53
CA PRO A 88 19.76 -2.97 10.72
C PRO A 88 19.25 -2.26 9.46
N LEU A 89 18.52 -1.17 9.66
CA LEU A 89 18.03 -0.37 8.54
C LEU A 89 19.19 0.33 7.80
N PRO A 90 19.11 0.43 6.46
CA PRO A 90 20.06 1.25 5.72
C PRO A 90 19.90 2.72 6.12
N ALA A 91 21.02 3.45 6.16
CA ALA A 91 21.00 4.88 6.41
C ALA A 91 20.34 5.63 5.24
N VAL A 92 19.52 6.63 5.54
CA VAL A 92 18.95 7.53 4.55
C VAL A 92 19.85 8.76 4.42
N ASN A 93 20.10 9.21 3.19
CA ASN A 93 20.92 10.39 2.93
C ASN A 93 20.39 11.62 3.72
N PRO A 94 21.23 12.32 4.51
CA PRO A 94 20.82 13.49 5.28
C PRO A 94 20.19 14.62 4.44
N GLU A 95 20.64 14.84 3.20
CA GLU A 95 20.07 15.84 2.31
C GLU A 95 18.65 15.46 1.88
N LEU A 96 18.44 14.18 1.56
CA LEU A 96 17.10 13.65 1.30
C LEU A 96 16.22 13.78 2.54
N MET A 97 16.74 13.47 3.73
CA MET A 97 15.95 13.65 4.94
C MET A 97 15.58 15.11 5.20
N ASN A 98 16.52 16.03 4.96
CA ASN A 98 16.26 17.45 5.06
C ASN A 98 15.20 17.92 4.05
N PHE A 99 15.22 17.37 2.83
CA PHE A 99 14.17 17.60 1.85
C PHE A 99 12.82 17.11 2.39
N LEU A 100 12.71 15.87 2.88
CA LEU A 100 11.45 15.34 3.41
C LEU A 100 10.90 16.18 4.57
N VAL A 101 11.76 16.67 5.46
CA VAL A 101 11.35 17.49 6.61
C VAL A 101 10.87 18.89 6.19
N ARG A 102 11.55 19.52 5.22
CA ARG A 102 11.29 20.93 4.87
C ARG A 102 10.30 21.10 3.72
N GLU A 103 10.30 20.15 2.79
CA GLU A 103 9.64 20.29 1.51
C GLU A 103 8.40 19.40 1.37
N CYS A 104 8.20 18.41 2.25
CA CYS A 104 7.03 17.56 2.25
C CYS A 104 6.07 17.87 3.41
N ASP A 105 4.77 17.83 3.11
CA ASP A 105 3.69 17.90 4.08
C ASP A 105 3.13 16.50 4.36
N PHE A 106 3.44 15.98 5.54
CA PHE A 106 2.95 14.69 6.01
C PHE A 106 1.78 14.81 7.00
N ASN A 107 1.15 15.99 7.14
CA ASN A 107 0.07 16.21 8.12
C ASN A 107 -1.26 15.55 7.75
N VAL A 108 -1.25 14.53 6.88
CA VAL A 108 -2.42 13.75 6.53
C VAL A 108 -2.41 12.45 7.34
N GLU A 109 -3.51 12.18 8.04
CA GLU A 109 -3.62 10.95 8.82
C GLU A 109 -3.80 9.74 7.88
N HIS A 110 -3.13 8.64 8.22
CA HIS A 110 -3.58 7.33 7.77
C HIS A 110 -4.71 6.89 8.71
N ALA A 111 -5.54 5.95 8.31
CA ALA A 111 -6.71 5.63 9.13
C ALA A 111 -6.37 4.83 10.41
N ASP A 112 -5.22 4.15 10.42
CA ASP A 112 -4.69 3.31 11.51
C ASP A 112 -3.31 3.79 12.01
N GLY A 113 -2.97 5.06 11.75
CA GLY A 113 -1.69 5.67 12.09
C GLY A 113 -1.42 6.92 11.25
N SER A 114 -0.16 7.22 11.03
CA SER A 114 0.26 8.34 10.19
C SER A 114 0.67 7.93 8.79
N PHE A 115 0.68 8.90 7.88
CA PHE A 115 1.29 8.72 6.57
C PHE A 115 2.77 8.32 6.68
N LEU A 116 3.51 8.88 7.65
CA LEU A 116 4.90 8.48 7.92
C LEU A 116 5.01 7.04 8.44
N ASP A 117 4.09 6.58 9.30
CA ASP A 117 4.10 5.20 9.79
C ASP A 117 4.03 4.21 8.63
N HIS A 118 3.17 4.52 7.65
CA HIS A 118 3.01 3.72 6.44
C HIS A 118 4.28 3.71 5.58
N LEU A 119 4.89 4.88 5.33
CA LEU A 119 6.14 4.98 4.58
C LEU A 119 7.27 4.19 5.25
N TYR A 120 7.44 4.36 6.57
CA TYR A 120 8.47 3.66 7.31
C TYR A 120 8.19 2.17 7.40
N PHE A 121 6.95 1.72 7.59
CA PHE A 121 6.61 0.28 7.50
C PHE A 121 7.10 -0.32 6.18
N CYS A 122 6.77 0.32 5.06
CA CYS A 122 7.13 -0.15 3.73
C CYS A 122 8.66 -0.17 3.51
N PHE A 123 9.36 0.87 3.99
CA PHE A 123 10.82 0.95 3.98
C PHE A 123 11.45 -0.19 4.80
N GLU A 124 10.98 -0.38 6.04
CA GLU A 124 11.50 -1.38 6.98
C GLU A 124 11.29 -2.82 6.50
N TYR A 125 10.11 -3.08 5.90
CA TYR A 125 9.77 -4.37 5.33
C TYR A 125 10.66 -4.67 4.12
N SER A 126 10.79 -3.71 3.19
CA SER A 126 11.56 -3.90 1.95
C SER A 126 13.05 -4.09 2.23
N ALA A 127 13.61 -3.35 3.20
CA ALA A 127 15.00 -3.51 3.61
C ALA A 127 15.33 -4.94 4.09
N GLN A 128 14.35 -5.66 4.66
CA GLN A 128 14.55 -7.02 5.15
C GLN A 128 14.13 -8.09 4.14
N HIS A 129 13.02 -7.88 3.42
CA HIS A 129 12.34 -8.91 2.65
C HIS A 129 12.37 -8.68 1.14
N TYR A 130 13.01 -7.61 0.69
CA TYR A 130 13.31 -7.35 -0.71
C TYR A 130 14.67 -6.66 -0.91
N PRO A 131 15.75 -7.17 -0.28
CA PRO A 131 17.03 -6.47 -0.16
C PRO A 131 17.81 -6.33 -1.47
N GLN A 132 17.44 -7.07 -2.53
CA GLN A 132 18.06 -6.95 -3.85
C GLN A 132 17.78 -5.59 -4.53
N HIS A 133 16.81 -4.83 -4.03
CA HIS A 133 16.40 -3.53 -4.55
C HIS A 133 16.33 -2.48 -3.45
N SER A 134 16.45 -1.20 -3.82
CA SER A 134 16.55 -0.12 -2.83
C SER A 134 15.25 0.08 -2.05
N ALA A 135 15.30 -0.14 -0.75
CA ALA A 135 14.20 0.17 0.17
C ALA A 135 13.80 1.65 0.13
N LEU A 136 14.68 2.55 -0.34
CA LEU A 136 14.39 3.98 -0.47
C LEU A 136 13.18 4.24 -1.36
N VAL A 137 12.94 3.40 -2.38
CA VAL A 137 11.73 3.48 -3.20
C VAL A 137 10.49 3.48 -2.32
N MET A 138 10.46 2.59 -1.32
CA MET A 138 9.34 2.43 -0.40
C MET A 138 9.29 3.45 0.74
N LEU A 139 10.37 4.21 0.99
CA LEU A 139 10.28 5.39 1.84
C LEU A 139 9.60 6.56 1.12
N LEU A 140 9.73 6.64 -0.21
CA LEU A 140 9.25 7.78 -1.01
C LEU A 140 8.01 7.48 -1.85
N HIS A 141 7.54 6.23 -1.86
CA HIS A 141 6.60 5.70 -2.85
C HIS A 141 5.28 6.50 -3.00
N SER A 142 4.83 7.19 -1.95
CA SER A 142 3.57 7.95 -1.95
C SER A 142 3.77 9.49 -1.91
N ILE A 143 5.00 10.02 -1.90
CA ILE A 143 5.19 11.49 -1.75
C ILE A 143 4.74 12.27 -2.99
N LEU A 144 4.83 11.64 -4.18
CA LEU A 144 4.35 12.18 -5.45
C LEU A 144 2.87 11.87 -5.71
N GLY A 145 2.17 11.31 -4.73
CA GLY A 145 0.74 11.09 -4.83
C GLY A 145 0.29 9.76 -4.24
N THR A 146 -0.96 9.76 -3.81
CA THR A 146 -1.67 8.58 -3.32
C THR A 146 -2.79 8.20 -4.29
N GLY A 147 -3.48 7.09 -4.01
CA GLY A 147 -4.67 6.68 -4.75
C GLY A 147 -5.84 7.69 -4.73
N THR A 148 -5.81 8.70 -3.85
CA THR A 148 -6.92 9.63 -3.57
C THR A 148 -6.58 11.11 -3.82
N ASN A 149 -5.57 11.41 -4.64
CA ASN A 149 -5.11 12.79 -4.94
C ASN A 149 -4.60 13.57 -3.72
N THR A 150 -4.06 12.87 -2.72
CA THR A 150 -3.25 13.51 -1.68
C THR A 150 -1.78 13.41 -2.07
N PHE A 151 -1.05 14.52 -1.95
CA PHE A 151 0.35 14.66 -2.32
C PHE A 151 1.12 15.27 -1.15
N ALA A 152 2.29 14.70 -0.83
CA ALA A 152 3.15 15.28 0.20
C ALA A 152 3.95 16.48 -0.33
N MET A 153 4.15 16.57 -1.65
CA MET A 153 4.84 17.68 -2.30
C MET A 153 4.15 18.07 -3.60
N THR A 154 4.46 19.26 -4.10
CA THR A 154 4.01 19.78 -5.39
C THR A 154 5.03 19.46 -6.50
N ALA A 155 4.57 19.43 -7.76
CA ALA A 155 5.40 19.02 -8.91
C ALA A 155 6.63 19.91 -9.13
N ASP A 156 6.57 21.20 -8.77
CA ASP A 156 7.69 22.15 -8.86
C ASP A 156 8.90 21.76 -8.00
N LYS A 157 8.73 20.86 -7.03
CA LYS A 157 9.80 20.36 -6.16
C LYS A 157 10.55 19.16 -6.74
N ILE A 158 10.07 18.57 -7.84
CA ILE A 158 10.72 17.42 -8.52
C ILE A 158 12.18 17.69 -8.90
N PRO A 159 12.56 18.86 -9.47
CA PRO A 159 13.96 19.15 -9.81
C PRO A 159 14.90 19.14 -8.60
N ALA A 160 14.40 19.44 -7.39
CA ALA A 160 15.18 19.40 -6.16
C ALA A 160 15.24 18.00 -5.54
N LEU A 161 14.16 17.20 -5.66
CA LEU A 161 14.11 15.82 -5.13
C LEU A 161 14.96 14.85 -5.97
N ARG A 162 14.82 14.89 -7.30
CA ARG A 162 15.38 13.88 -8.21
C ARG A 162 16.90 13.67 -8.05
N PRO A 163 17.74 14.71 -7.86
CA PRO A 163 19.18 14.52 -7.69
C PRO A 163 19.59 13.83 -6.37
N LEU A 164 18.67 13.70 -5.40
CA LEU A 164 18.92 13.09 -4.09
C LEU A 164 18.80 11.55 -4.13
N MET A 165 18.66 10.99 -5.34
CA MET A 165 18.42 9.58 -5.62
C MET A 165 19.23 9.14 -6.83
N THR A 166 19.46 7.83 -6.96
CA THR A 166 19.95 7.28 -8.23
C THR A 166 18.88 7.39 -9.32
N PRO A 167 19.27 7.41 -10.62
CA PRO A 167 18.31 7.43 -11.72
C PRO A 167 17.30 6.28 -11.67
N TRP A 168 17.75 5.08 -11.28
CA TRP A 168 16.89 3.91 -11.18
C TRP A 168 15.86 4.04 -10.05
N GLU A 169 16.27 4.48 -8.86
CA GLU A 169 15.33 4.68 -7.75
C GLU A 169 14.30 5.75 -8.09
N TRP A 170 14.72 6.83 -8.76
CA TRP A 170 13.80 7.86 -9.24
C TRP A 170 12.72 7.28 -10.15
N THR A 171 13.11 6.48 -11.15
CA THR A 171 12.17 5.83 -12.07
C THR A 171 11.13 4.97 -11.34
N GLN A 172 11.54 4.23 -10.31
CA GLN A 172 10.62 3.43 -9.50
C GLN A 172 9.71 4.28 -8.62
N VAL A 173 10.25 5.33 -7.99
CA VAL A 173 9.50 6.26 -7.12
C VAL A 173 8.44 7.04 -7.90
N GLU A 174 8.80 7.56 -9.09
CA GLU A 174 7.85 8.33 -9.88
C GLU A 174 6.76 7.46 -10.53
N ALA A 175 7.07 6.19 -10.79
CA ALA A 175 6.12 5.21 -11.32
C ALA A 175 5.11 4.72 -10.27
N PHE A 176 5.51 4.67 -9.00
CA PHE A 176 4.76 3.95 -7.98
C PHE A 176 3.28 4.38 -7.87
N PRO A 177 2.93 5.68 -7.75
CA PRO A 177 1.53 6.08 -7.65
C PRO A 177 0.70 5.69 -8.88
N SER A 178 1.32 5.72 -10.07
CA SER A 178 0.66 5.38 -11.33
C SER A 178 0.40 3.88 -11.42
N VAL A 179 1.39 3.05 -11.08
CA VAL A 179 1.23 1.58 -11.07
C VAL A 179 0.10 1.18 -10.12
N LEU A 180 0.03 1.77 -8.91
CA LEU A 180 -1.06 1.53 -7.98
C LEU A 180 -2.44 1.86 -8.59
N ARG A 181 -2.57 2.98 -9.31
CA ARG A 181 -3.83 3.37 -9.96
C ARG A 181 -4.19 2.45 -11.12
N LEU A 182 -3.23 2.03 -11.93
CA LEU A 182 -3.45 1.09 -13.03
C LEU A 182 -3.91 -0.28 -12.51
N LEU A 183 -3.35 -0.73 -11.38
CA LEU A 183 -3.79 -1.93 -10.69
C LEU A 183 -5.25 -1.84 -10.24
N TYR A 184 -5.63 -0.75 -9.57
CA TYR A 184 -7.02 -0.53 -9.15
C TYR A 184 -7.98 -0.33 -10.32
N ALA A 185 -7.54 0.26 -11.44
CA ALA A 185 -8.37 0.44 -12.62
C ALA A 185 -8.80 -0.91 -13.22
N GLY A 186 -7.91 -1.91 -13.22
CA GLY A 186 -8.23 -3.30 -13.55
C GLY A 186 -7.68 -3.84 -14.87
N PRO A 187 -7.71 -3.10 -16.01
CA PRO A 187 -7.24 -3.62 -17.31
C PRO A 187 -5.82 -4.16 -17.29
N LEU A 188 -4.89 -3.48 -16.62
CA LEU A 188 -3.49 -3.94 -16.50
C LEU A 188 -3.39 -5.33 -15.87
N ARG A 189 -4.12 -5.58 -14.77
CA ARG A 189 -4.11 -6.88 -14.08
C ARG A 189 -4.64 -7.98 -14.98
N LYS A 190 -5.70 -7.68 -15.75
CA LYS A 190 -6.29 -8.62 -16.70
C LYS A 190 -5.30 -8.97 -17.82
N GLU A 191 -4.69 -7.97 -18.46
CA GLU A 191 -3.74 -8.18 -19.55
C GLU A 191 -2.50 -8.96 -19.10
N LEU A 192 -1.92 -8.62 -17.94
CA LEU A 192 -0.79 -9.34 -17.38
C LEU A 192 -1.15 -10.80 -17.07
N ARG A 193 -2.36 -11.06 -16.55
CA ARG A 193 -2.82 -12.42 -16.25
C ARG A 193 -3.02 -13.25 -17.51
N GLU A 194 -3.64 -12.69 -18.55
CA GLU A 194 -3.84 -13.35 -19.84
C GLU A 194 -2.50 -13.70 -20.51
N ASN A 195 -1.46 -12.93 -20.24
CA ASN A 195 -0.12 -13.10 -20.80
C ASN A 195 0.92 -13.66 -19.81
N ALA A 196 0.50 -14.18 -18.65
CA ALA A 196 1.43 -14.64 -17.61
C ALA A 196 2.38 -15.76 -18.10
N HIS A 197 1.93 -16.56 -19.07
CA HIS A 197 2.73 -17.62 -19.73
C HIS A 197 3.95 -17.10 -20.50
N ARG A 198 4.00 -15.79 -20.78
CA ARG A 198 5.09 -15.10 -21.49
C ARG A 198 5.54 -13.85 -20.74
N ALA A 199 5.54 -13.90 -19.41
CA ALA A 199 5.89 -12.76 -18.55
C ALA A 199 7.24 -12.10 -18.89
N ASP A 200 8.22 -12.88 -19.36
CA ASP A 200 9.55 -12.41 -19.80
C ASP A 200 9.55 -11.70 -21.16
N ALA A 201 8.46 -11.79 -21.93
CA ALA A 201 8.34 -11.14 -23.23
C ALA A 201 7.92 -9.66 -23.11
N ILE A 202 7.70 -9.12 -21.91
CA ILE A 202 7.44 -7.69 -21.74
C ILE A 202 8.75 -6.94 -22.00
N ALA A 203 8.81 -6.19 -23.10
CA ALA A 203 9.94 -5.31 -23.37
C ALA A 203 9.83 -4.03 -22.54
N SER A 204 8.65 -3.40 -22.54
CA SER A 204 8.39 -2.17 -21.79
C SER A 204 6.91 -1.94 -21.53
N ILE A 205 6.63 -1.02 -20.62
CA ILE A 205 5.31 -0.42 -20.43
C ILE A 205 5.46 1.11 -20.39
N THR A 206 4.58 1.82 -21.08
CA THR A 206 4.49 3.28 -21.04
C THR A 206 3.16 3.71 -20.44
N PHE A 207 3.18 4.71 -19.56
CA PHE A 207 2.01 5.29 -18.87
C PHE A 207 2.35 6.70 -18.39
N HIS A 208 1.46 7.34 -17.62
CA HIS A 208 1.63 8.73 -17.15
C HIS A 208 1.83 8.83 -15.64
N ARG A 209 2.62 9.80 -15.19
CA ARG A 209 2.90 10.08 -13.78
C ARG A 209 1.70 10.76 -13.12
N VAL A 210 1.34 10.34 -11.91
CA VAL A 210 0.16 10.89 -11.20
C VAL A 210 0.22 12.40 -10.96
N ILE A 211 1.36 12.95 -10.54
CA ILE A 211 1.44 14.34 -10.05
C ILE A 211 1.27 15.42 -11.13
N ASP A 212 1.69 15.12 -12.36
CA ASP A 212 1.75 16.12 -13.45
C ASP A 212 1.53 15.53 -14.85
N ASN A 213 1.10 14.26 -14.92
CA ASN A 213 0.82 13.54 -16.16
C ASN A 213 2.03 13.43 -17.12
N ALA A 214 3.26 13.60 -16.64
CA ALA A 214 4.44 13.37 -17.47
C ALA A 214 4.53 11.89 -17.90
N PRO A 215 4.96 11.58 -19.13
CA PRO A 215 5.09 10.20 -19.58
C PRO A 215 6.22 9.49 -18.83
N ILE A 216 6.00 8.21 -18.49
CA ILE A 216 6.95 7.29 -17.86
C ILE A 216 7.03 6.04 -18.73
N THR A 217 8.23 5.50 -18.88
CA THR A 217 8.44 4.17 -19.47
C THR A 217 9.26 3.32 -18.50
N LEU A 218 8.76 2.14 -18.17
CA LEU A 218 9.50 1.11 -17.45
C LEU A 218 9.92 0.01 -18.41
N SER A 219 11.08 -0.59 -18.19
CA SER A 219 11.41 -1.89 -18.78
C SER A 219 10.47 -2.97 -18.23
N GLY A 220 10.36 -4.12 -18.91
CA GLY A 220 9.61 -5.25 -18.36
C GLY A 220 10.13 -5.72 -17.01
N ALA A 221 11.45 -5.75 -16.81
CA ALA A 221 12.06 -6.07 -15.53
C ALA A 221 11.66 -5.05 -14.45
N ASP A 222 11.73 -3.76 -14.75
CA ASP A 222 11.34 -2.69 -13.82
C ASP A 222 9.85 -2.71 -13.47
N LEU A 223 8.98 -3.12 -14.40
CA LEU A 223 7.56 -3.33 -14.11
C LEU A 223 7.36 -4.43 -13.07
N TRP A 224 8.02 -5.59 -13.23
CA TRP A 224 7.91 -6.68 -12.25
C TRP A 224 8.44 -6.26 -10.87
N ILE A 225 9.51 -5.48 -10.83
CA ILE A 225 10.02 -4.90 -9.57
C ILE A 225 8.98 -3.95 -8.95
N ALA A 226 8.41 -3.04 -9.74
CA ALA A 226 7.37 -2.12 -9.28
C ALA A 226 6.15 -2.88 -8.71
N LEU A 227 5.75 -3.99 -9.32
CA LEU A 227 4.65 -4.83 -8.84
C LEU A 227 4.97 -5.53 -7.52
N ASN A 228 6.22 -5.94 -7.27
CA ASN A 228 6.63 -6.46 -5.97
C ASN A 228 6.58 -5.38 -4.87
N TYR A 229 6.96 -4.14 -5.20
CA TYR A 229 6.76 -3.01 -4.27
C TYR A 229 5.28 -2.78 -3.96
N GLN A 230 4.40 -2.86 -4.97
CA GLN A 230 2.95 -2.78 -4.72
C GLN A 230 2.45 -3.91 -3.83
N LEU A 231 2.97 -5.13 -3.99
CA LEU A 231 2.61 -6.26 -3.13
C LEU A 231 2.98 -6.01 -1.68
N ILE A 232 4.19 -5.50 -1.40
CA ILE A 232 4.64 -5.12 -0.05
C ILE A 232 3.75 -4.00 0.51
N HIS A 233 3.53 -2.94 -0.27
CA HIS A 233 2.69 -1.80 0.12
C HIS A 233 1.31 -2.22 0.58
N LEU A 234 0.69 -3.17 -0.12
CA LEU A 234 -0.66 -3.65 0.19
C LEU A 234 -0.76 -4.43 1.50
N VAL A 235 0.36 -4.96 2.04
CA VAL A 235 0.36 -5.67 3.34
C VAL A 235 -0.14 -4.77 4.46
N ASP A 236 0.17 -3.47 4.42
CA ASP A 236 -0.22 -2.51 5.46
C ASP A 236 -1.72 -2.22 5.48
N PHE A 237 -2.42 -2.51 4.38
CA PHE A 237 -3.85 -2.22 4.24
C PHE A 237 -4.74 -3.43 4.49
N LEU A 238 -4.15 -4.57 4.89
CA LEU A 238 -4.93 -5.77 5.15
C LEU A 238 -5.62 -5.68 6.53
N PRO A 239 -6.86 -6.19 6.65
CA PRO A 239 -7.54 -6.27 7.94
C PRO A 239 -6.68 -7.02 8.95
N ALA A 240 -6.61 -6.55 10.20
CA ALA A 240 -5.82 -7.22 11.23
C ALA A 240 -6.37 -8.61 11.62
N ALA A 241 -7.66 -8.86 11.40
CA ALA A 241 -8.37 -10.09 11.73
C ALA A 241 -9.55 -10.33 10.79
N ASN A 242 -10.21 -11.47 10.93
CA ASN A 242 -11.47 -11.85 10.29
C ASN A 242 -11.44 -11.77 8.75
N TRP A 243 -10.36 -12.25 8.14
CA TRP A 243 -10.14 -12.18 6.69
C TRP A 243 -11.26 -12.83 5.89
N SER A 244 -11.87 -13.91 6.38
CA SER A 244 -13.00 -14.56 5.70
C SER A 244 -14.23 -13.64 5.57
N SER A 245 -14.42 -12.73 6.53
CA SER A 245 -15.48 -11.72 6.53
C SER A 245 -15.12 -10.49 5.70
N HIS A 246 -13.84 -10.15 5.60
CA HIS A 246 -13.37 -8.95 4.89
C HIS A 246 -12.90 -9.20 3.45
N GLN A 247 -13.33 -10.31 2.84
CA GLN A 247 -12.93 -10.68 1.47
C GLN A 247 -13.22 -9.61 0.42
N ASN A 248 -14.17 -8.72 0.68
CA ASN A 248 -14.57 -7.67 -0.24
C ASN A 248 -13.86 -6.33 -0.01
N ASP A 249 -12.90 -6.27 0.92
CA ASP A 249 -12.01 -5.14 1.06
C ASP A 249 -11.19 -4.95 -0.23
N THR A 250 -11.15 -3.72 -0.74
CA THR A 250 -10.56 -3.43 -2.05
C THR A 250 -9.05 -3.60 -2.07
N SER A 251 -8.36 -3.24 -0.98
CA SER A 251 -6.92 -3.46 -0.85
C SER A 251 -6.63 -4.94 -0.69
N PHE A 252 -7.48 -5.67 0.05
CA PHE A 252 -7.31 -7.11 0.21
C PHE A 252 -7.58 -7.90 -1.08
N ILE A 253 -8.60 -7.49 -1.86
CA ILE A 253 -8.84 -8.05 -3.20
C ILE A 253 -7.60 -7.84 -4.08
N LEU A 254 -7.10 -6.61 -4.13
CA LEU A 254 -5.94 -6.28 -4.95
C LEU A 254 -4.68 -7.05 -4.50
N PHE A 255 -4.45 -7.15 -3.19
CA PHE A 255 -3.35 -7.94 -2.62
C PHE A 255 -3.40 -9.39 -3.08
N ARG A 256 -4.54 -10.08 -2.91
CA ARG A 256 -4.68 -11.50 -3.29
C ARG A 256 -4.48 -11.70 -4.79
N ASP A 257 -5.12 -10.85 -5.59
CA ASP A 257 -5.02 -10.92 -7.05
C ASP A 257 -3.58 -10.70 -7.54
N LEU A 258 -2.87 -9.72 -6.98
CA LEU A 258 -1.46 -9.44 -7.30
C LEU A 258 -0.52 -10.53 -6.79
N TYR A 259 -0.76 -11.05 -5.59
CA TYR A 259 -0.01 -12.18 -5.00
C TYR A 259 -0.05 -13.41 -5.91
N ASP A 260 -1.25 -13.74 -6.41
CA ASP A 260 -1.48 -14.85 -7.32
C ASP A 260 -0.91 -14.57 -8.72
N LEU A 261 -1.07 -13.34 -9.24
CA LEU A 261 -0.52 -12.94 -10.54
C LEU A 261 1.00 -13.09 -10.57
N LEU A 262 1.71 -12.54 -9.58
CA LEU A 262 3.16 -12.64 -9.49
C LEU A 262 3.62 -14.09 -9.29
N GLY A 263 2.85 -14.90 -8.55
CA GLY A 263 3.10 -16.34 -8.42
C GLY A 263 2.96 -17.08 -9.75
N LEU A 264 1.87 -16.85 -10.49
CA LEU A 264 1.62 -17.47 -11.79
C LEU A 264 2.66 -17.07 -12.85
N ALA A 265 3.11 -15.82 -12.83
CA ALA A 265 4.14 -15.32 -13.73
C ALA A 265 5.57 -15.76 -13.35
N GLY A 266 5.77 -16.36 -12.16
CA GLY A 266 7.10 -16.65 -11.64
C GLY A 266 7.91 -15.38 -11.30
N LYS A 267 7.23 -14.28 -10.99
CA LYS A 267 7.81 -12.94 -10.75
C LYS A 267 7.60 -12.41 -9.33
N ARG A 268 7.20 -13.27 -8.39
CA ARG A 268 7.13 -12.93 -6.97
C ARG A 268 8.51 -13.06 -6.33
N GLU A 269 9.24 -11.95 -6.30
CA GLU A 269 10.62 -11.87 -5.84
C GLU A 269 10.75 -11.36 -4.40
N ALA A 270 9.84 -10.50 -3.97
CA ALA A 270 9.75 -10.07 -2.57
C ALA A 270 9.27 -11.22 -1.68
N VAL A 271 9.87 -11.36 -0.50
CA VAL A 271 9.43 -12.31 0.52
C VAL A 271 8.15 -11.78 1.15
N VAL A 272 7.02 -12.33 0.70
CA VAL A 272 5.70 -12.06 1.27
C VAL A 272 5.01 -13.40 1.52
N GLY A 273 4.96 -13.83 2.77
CA GLY A 273 4.15 -14.96 3.20
C GLY A 273 2.66 -14.59 3.19
N TYR A 274 1.82 -15.49 2.72
CA TYR A 274 0.36 -15.35 2.79
C TYR A 274 -0.26 -16.73 2.88
N THR A 275 -1.20 -16.89 3.82
CA THR A 275 -2.04 -18.09 3.93
C THR A 275 -3.49 -17.65 3.81
N SER A 276 -4.22 -18.17 2.84
CA SER A 276 -5.62 -17.82 2.63
C SER A 276 -6.47 -18.29 3.81
N SER A 277 -7.47 -17.49 4.19
CA SER A 277 -8.46 -17.90 5.16
C SER A 277 -9.47 -18.84 4.48
N ALA A 278 -9.44 -20.12 4.83
CA ALA A 278 -10.35 -21.15 4.30
C ALA A 278 -11.56 -21.43 5.21
N GLY A 279 -11.82 -20.56 6.19
CA GLY A 279 -12.83 -20.78 7.22
C GLY A 279 -14.19 -20.10 6.96
N PRO A 280 -15.21 -20.43 7.77
CA PRO A 280 -16.48 -19.70 7.77
C PRO A 280 -16.27 -18.20 8.04
N ARG A 281 -17.24 -17.39 7.63
CA ARG A 281 -17.24 -15.95 7.90
C ARG A 281 -17.51 -15.73 9.39
N THR A 282 -16.48 -15.34 10.12
CA THR A 282 -16.53 -15.03 11.56
C THR A 282 -16.11 -13.58 11.78
N SER A 283 -16.62 -12.97 12.84
CA SER A 283 -16.24 -11.62 13.28
C SER A 283 -15.75 -11.69 14.73
N GLU A 284 -14.79 -12.59 14.98
CA GLU A 284 -14.26 -12.81 16.33
C GLU A 284 -13.46 -11.59 16.77
N GLY A 285 -13.71 -11.12 18.00
CA GLY A 285 -13.05 -9.93 18.54
C GLY A 285 -13.42 -8.62 17.83
N GLU A 286 -14.35 -8.63 16.88
CA GLU A 286 -14.77 -7.47 16.09
C GLU A 286 -16.30 -7.32 16.17
N PRO A 287 -16.83 -6.59 17.15
CA PRO A 287 -18.27 -6.36 17.25
C PRO A 287 -18.75 -5.51 16.08
N GLN A 288 -19.66 -6.04 15.27
CA GLN A 288 -20.19 -5.35 14.09
C GLN A 288 -21.63 -4.89 14.33
N GLY A 289 -21.92 -3.63 13.98
CA GLY A 289 -23.31 -3.19 13.83
C GLY A 289 -23.97 -3.78 12.58
N VAL A 290 -25.30 -3.77 12.50
CA VAL A 290 -26.05 -4.31 11.34
C VAL A 290 -25.58 -3.69 10.01
N GLY A 291 -25.38 -2.37 9.98
CA GLY A 291 -24.94 -1.68 8.77
C GLY A 291 -23.51 -2.06 8.34
N GLU A 292 -22.63 -2.29 9.29
CA GLU A 292 -21.26 -2.74 9.06
C GLU A 292 -21.22 -4.19 8.57
N TRP A 293 -22.00 -5.07 9.21
CA TRP A 293 -22.16 -6.45 8.76
C TRP A 293 -22.64 -6.51 7.30
N LEU A 294 -23.61 -5.67 6.92
CA LEU A 294 -24.07 -5.56 5.52
C LEU A 294 -22.96 -5.13 4.56
N THR A 295 -22.02 -4.27 4.96
CA THR A 295 -20.92 -3.89 4.07
C THR A 295 -19.99 -5.06 3.78
N THR A 296 -19.86 -6.03 4.69
CA THR A 296 -19.08 -7.25 4.46
C THR A 296 -19.69 -8.14 3.37
N LEU A 297 -21.00 -8.05 3.15
CA LEU A 297 -21.74 -8.88 2.18
C LEU A 297 -21.70 -8.34 0.75
N ILE A 298 -21.13 -7.16 0.51
CA ILE A 298 -21.00 -6.62 -0.85
C ILE A 298 -20.17 -7.61 -1.69
N PRO A 299 -20.67 -8.08 -2.85
CA PRO A 299 -19.93 -9.02 -3.68
C PRO A 299 -18.60 -8.45 -4.17
N VAL A 300 -17.55 -9.28 -4.22
CA VAL A 300 -16.21 -8.89 -4.67
C VAL A 300 -16.20 -8.14 -6.01
N PRO A 301 -16.87 -8.61 -7.08
CA PRO A 301 -16.88 -7.90 -8.36
C PRO A 301 -17.52 -6.50 -8.29
N VAL A 302 -18.44 -6.28 -7.35
CA VAL A 302 -19.05 -4.97 -7.12
C VAL A 302 -18.05 -4.05 -6.43
N SER A 303 -17.35 -4.52 -5.40
CA SER A 303 -16.29 -3.76 -4.72
C SER A 303 -15.16 -3.37 -5.68
N GLU A 304 -14.73 -4.27 -6.57
CA GLU A 304 -13.71 -3.96 -7.58
C GLU A 304 -14.17 -2.87 -8.55
N ARG A 305 -15.41 -2.97 -9.08
CA ARG A 305 -15.97 -1.93 -9.95
C ARG A 305 -16.07 -0.58 -9.26
N MET A 306 -16.43 -0.56 -7.97
CA MET A 306 -16.47 0.66 -7.17
C MET A 306 -15.08 1.28 -7.02
N ALA A 307 -14.06 0.47 -6.72
CA ALA A 307 -12.66 0.93 -6.62
C ALA A 307 -12.15 1.50 -7.94
N ALA A 308 -12.33 0.76 -9.05
CA ALA A 308 -11.93 1.20 -10.39
C ALA A 308 -12.60 2.53 -10.77
N LYS A 309 -13.91 2.67 -10.50
CA LYS A 309 -14.64 3.93 -10.74
C LYS A 309 -14.13 5.08 -9.87
N SER A 310 -13.75 4.80 -8.63
CA SER A 310 -13.18 5.81 -7.74
C SER A 310 -11.83 6.31 -8.26
N VAL A 311 -10.93 5.41 -8.66
CA VAL A 311 -9.62 5.77 -9.21
C VAL A 311 -9.73 6.50 -10.55
N ALA A 312 -10.69 6.11 -11.41
CA ALA A 312 -10.98 6.85 -12.64
C ALA A 312 -11.37 8.30 -12.35
N ARG A 313 -12.28 8.53 -11.40
CA ARG A 313 -12.69 9.88 -10.98
C ARG A 313 -11.55 10.67 -10.36
N PHE A 314 -10.74 10.05 -9.49
CA PHE A 314 -9.58 10.70 -8.91
C PHE A 314 -8.59 11.13 -10.01
N SER A 315 -8.35 10.27 -10.99
CA SER A 315 -7.43 10.57 -12.09
C SER A 315 -7.95 11.70 -12.99
N GLU A 316 -9.23 11.64 -13.38
CA GLU A 316 -9.90 12.68 -14.17
C GLU A 316 -9.79 14.07 -13.52
N ARG A 317 -9.98 14.17 -12.20
CA ARG A 317 -9.92 15.46 -11.47
C ARG A 317 -8.59 16.19 -11.55
N ILE A 318 -7.49 15.45 -11.72
CA ILE A 318 -6.14 16.02 -11.77
C ILE A 318 -5.54 15.96 -13.18
N GLY A 319 -6.32 15.56 -14.18
CA GLY A 319 -5.84 15.37 -15.54
C GLY A 319 -4.83 14.22 -15.69
N HIS A 320 -4.85 13.24 -14.79
CA HIS A 320 -4.01 12.04 -14.89
C HIS A 320 -4.66 11.02 -15.83
N ALA A 321 -3.90 10.57 -16.81
CA ALA A 321 -4.34 9.59 -17.79
C ALA A 321 -4.08 8.16 -17.29
N LEU A 322 -5.09 7.30 -17.40
CA LEU A 322 -5.02 5.88 -16.97
C LEU A 322 -4.73 4.92 -18.13
N ASP A 323 -4.49 5.44 -19.33
CA ASP A 323 -3.99 4.64 -20.43
C ASP A 323 -2.56 4.19 -20.17
N TYR A 324 -2.27 3.00 -20.68
CA TYR A 324 -0.94 2.42 -20.70
C TYR A 324 -0.80 1.62 -21.99
N GLN A 325 0.45 1.37 -22.37
CA GLN A 325 0.79 0.50 -23.49
C GLN A 325 1.91 -0.44 -23.09
N ILE A 326 1.67 -1.74 -23.21
CA ILE A 326 2.72 -2.76 -23.10
C ILE A 326 3.28 -3.06 -24.49
N THR A 327 4.60 -2.99 -24.62
CA THR A 327 5.33 -3.50 -25.78
C THR A 327 5.83 -4.90 -25.45
N TRP A 328 5.44 -5.86 -26.26
CA TRP A 328 5.88 -7.25 -26.15
C TRP A 328 7.00 -7.51 -27.18
N ALA A 329 7.99 -8.31 -26.80
CA ALA A 329 9.06 -8.83 -27.65
C ALA A 329 8.60 -10.04 -28.48
#